data_AF-L8H717-F1
#
_entry.id   AF-L8H717-F1
#
_cell.length_a   1.000
_cell.length_b   1.000
_cell.length_c   1.000
_cell.angle_alpha   90.00
_cell.angle_beta   90.00
_cell.angle_gamma   90.00
#
_symmetry.space_group_name_H-M   'P 1'
#
loop_
_entity.id
_entity.type
_entity.pdbx_description
1 polymer ?
#
loop_
_entity_poly.entity_id
_entity_poly.type
_entity_poly.pdbx_seq_one_letter_code
_entity_poly.pdbx_strand_id
1 'polypeptide(L)'
;MKANGNKIESEEEPIRALVHEIGKRLARNEDEIERATQLLDDHWIGTLADWSRLSLDHRKEVGLPLLLSSSLDELVLDRERETNTHKRTPASLRSLPTCASGEDTNTMLVAYCLDLGSTVCCEVEGLMFEFEPAEPLSKLLRHLGQDARCFADEQRSRQLQPSTSVKRALSPGRVLVAAPHRHYLLKPYGSGKAVDEWLASLGMDHHRAAFERSGVDDFLVLPYLRPNILEDIGVASANDRNAIMRAVKRLQDLNEFQFVGLWLRYLGLGVYEEAFMKHRVGLRTIAVLRESDFVHMGLNPTRTAHFFHATKYYREFSSAEATFAWLQWSGLERYAYQFARYEVPFYALPLVNFFIIDEMGVTNQDKELLSALQSLEFSPSYAVKAMAYWLRDLELDEYALVFSKNLMVDFIESLTILNDHTINRLIDCNAAREKMKIAVREMKEVQFYYSASESLLQDLVLQKYADVFAKHNISIDSLPLLDDSGLLEV
;
A
#
# COMPACT_ATOMS: atom_id res chain seq x y z
N MET A 1 -60.97 -6.78 30.17
CA MET A 1 -60.14 -7.33 29.09
C MET A 1 -58.80 -6.62 29.17
N LYS A 2 -57.79 -7.34 29.65
CA LYS A 2 -56.45 -6.81 29.93
C LYS A 2 -55.60 -6.86 28.65
N ALA A 3 -54.73 -5.86 28.53
CA ALA A 3 -53.67 -5.78 27.54
C ALA A 3 -52.75 -7.01 27.56
N ASN A 4 -52.31 -7.43 26.38
CA ASN A 4 -50.99 -8.02 26.18
C ASN A 4 -50.41 -7.36 24.93
N GLY A 5 -49.33 -6.61 25.14
CA GLY A 5 -48.59 -5.96 24.07
C GLY A 5 -47.84 -7.00 23.25
N ASN A 6 -48.01 -6.96 21.94
CA ASN A 6 -47.02 -7.51 21.03
C ASN A 6 -45.82 -6.55 21.03
N LYS A 7 -44.91 -6.79 21.95
CA LYS A 7 -43.49 -6.57 21.70
C LYS A 7 -43.17 -7.30 20.39
N ILE A 8 -42.80 -6.56 19.36
CA ILE A 8 -41.99 -7.12 18.29
C ILE A 8 -40.61 -7.27 18.92
N GLU A 9 -40.38 -8.40 19.59
CA GLU A 9 -39.02 -8.88 19.84
C GLU A 9 -38.47 -9.26 18.46
N SER A 10 -37.60 -8.42 17.91
CA SER A 10 -36.79 -8.79 16.75
C SER A 10 -35.84 -9.89 17.22
N GLU A 11 -36.20 -11.14 16.99
CA GLU A 11 -35.24 -12.24 17.08
C GLU A 11 -34.16 -11.98 16.04
N GLU A 12 -33.02 -11.46 16.50
CA GLU A 12 -31.83 -11.29 15.67
C GLU A 12 -31.36 -12.69 15.25
N GLU A 13 -31.32 -12.90 13.93
CA GLU A 13 -30.94 -14.18 13.34
C GLU A 13 -29.54 -14.59 13.81
N PRO A 14 -29.37 -15.80 14.38
CA PRO A 14 -28.12 -16.21 15.00
C PRO A 14 -27.01 -16.32 13.96
N ILE A 15 -25.90 -15.62 14.20
CA ILE A 15 -24.81 -15.48 13.21
C ILE A 15 -24.21 -16.83 12.82
N ARG A 16 -24.24 -17.82 13.72
CA ARG A 16 -23.86 -19.21 13.47
C ARG A 16 -24.62 -19.81 12.29
N ALA A 17 -25.94 -19.65 12.22
CA ALA A 17 -26.73 -20.16 11.11
C ALA A 17 -26.34 -19.49 9.77
N LEU A 18 -26.11 -18.17 9.81
CA LEU A 18 -25.65 -17.40 8.65
C LEU A 18 -24.25 -17.86 8.18
N VAL A 19 -23.30 -18.05 9.08
CA VAL A 19 -21.95 -18.55 8.75
C VAL A 19 -22.00 -19.93 8.11
N HIS A 20 -22.85 -20.83 8.62
CA HIS A 20 -23.06 -22.14 7.99
C HIS A 20 -23.68 -22.05 6.59
N GLU A 21 -24.65 -21.17 6.38
CA GLU A 21 -25.27 -20.98 5.07
C GLU A 21 -24.30 -20.36 4.06
N ILE A 22 -23.59 -19.29 4.46
CA ILE A 22 -22.57 -18.63 3.64
C ILE A 22 -21.45 -19.63 3.32
N GLY A 23 -20.96 -20.37 4.31
CA GLY A 23 -19.93 -21.39 4.14
C GLY A 23 -20.30 -22.44 3.09
N LYS A 24 -21.56 -22.92 3.11
CA LYS A 24 -22.09 -23.85 2.10
C LYS A 24 -22.17 -23.22 0.71
N ARG A 25 -22.63 -21.96 0.60
CA ARG A 25 -22.66 -21.22 -0.69
C ARG A 25 -21.28 -21.02 -1.28
N LEU A 26 -20.28 -20.78 -0.42
CA LEU A 26 -18.88 -20.62 -0.80
C LEU A 26 -18.13 -21.96 -0.99
N ALA A 27 -18.83 -23.10 -0.93
CA ALA A 27 -18.25 -24.44 -1.02
C ALA A 27 -17.07 -24.70 -0.06
N ARG A 28 -17.12 -24.11 1.15
CA ARG A 28 -16.11 -24.31 2.20
C ARG A 28 -16.30 -25.67 2.88
N ASN A 29 -15.20 -26.24 3.39
CA ASN A 29 -15.29 -27.49 4.14
C ASN A 29 -15.93 -27.27 5.53
N GLU A 30 -16.58 -28.30 6.09
CA GLU A 30 -17.30 -28.19 7.37
C GLU A 30 -16.37 -27.80 8.53
N ASP A 31 -15.12 -28.29 8.54
CA ASP A 31 -14.13 -27.98 9.58
C ASP A 31 -13.68 -26.51 9.58
N GLU A 32 -13.66 -25.85 8.42
CA GLU A 32 -13.41 -24.41 8.28
C GLU A 32 -14.60 -23.59 8.74
N ILE A 33 -15.82 -24.05 8.45
CA ILE A 33 -17.06 -23.38 8.85
C ILE A 33 -17.22 -23.45 10.38
N GLU A 34 -16.96 -24.60 11.01
CA GLU A 34 -17.01 -24.74 12.47
C GLU A 34 -15.90 -23.94 13.16
N ARG A 35 -14.68 -23.88 12.58
CA ARG A 35 -13.61 -23.01 13.11
C ARG A 35 -13.97 -21.52 13.03
N ALA A 36 -14.53 -21.08 11.91
CA ALA A 36 -15.01 -19.71 11.76
C ALA A 36 -16.15 -19.38 12.75
N THR A 37 -17.04 -20.33 12.98
CA THR A 37 -18.13 -20.21 13.95
C THR A 37 -17.59 -20.11 15.38
N GLN A 38 -16.63 -20.97 15.75
CA GLN A 38 -15.99 -20.93 17.06
C GLN A 38 -15.24 -19.62 17.29
N LEU A 39 -14.56 -19.08 16.27
CA LEU A 39 -13.92 -17.76 16.35
C LEU A 39 -14.92 -16.64 16.65
N LEU A 40 -16.09 -16.65 16.01
CA LEU A 40 -17.15 -15.68 16.31
C LEU A 40 -17.67 -15.83 17.74
N ASP A 41 -17.86 -17.07 18.20
CA ASP A 41 -18.30 -17.37 19.57
C ASP A 41 -17.25 -16.92 20.62
N ASP A 42 -15.96 -17.16 20.37
CA ASP A 42 -14.84 -16.74 21.23
C ASP A 42 -14.72 -15.21 21.32
N HIS A 43 -15.14 -14.50 20.27
CA HIS A 43 -15.24 -13.04 20.23
C HIS A 43 -16.62 -12.50 20.68
N TRP A 44 -17.50 -13.35 21.22
CA TRP A 44 -18.83 -13.02 21.75
C TRP A 44 -19.79 -12.42 20.70
N ILE A 45 -19.62 -12.79 19.44
CA ILE A 45 -20.43 -12.29 18.33
C ILE A 45 -21.53 -13.33 18.07
N GLY A 46 -22.72 -13.10 18.64
CA GLY A 46 -23.85 -14.03 18.54
C GLY A 46 -24.81 -13.72 17.39
N THR A 47 -24.79 -12.48 16.89
CA THR A 47 -25.75 -11.97 15.90
C THR A 47 -25.07 -11.12 14.82
N LEU A 48 -25.76 -10.95 13.69
CA LEU A 48 -25.30 -10.03 12.63
C LEU A 48 -25.25 -8.57 13.11
N ALA A 49 -26.07 -8.20 14.10
CA ALA A 49 -26.04 -6.87 14.70
C ALA A 49 -24.75 -6.63 15.49
N ASP A 50 -24.28 -7.63 16.22
CA ASP A 50 -22.99 -7.57 16.93
C ASP A 50 -21.84 -7.39 15.94
N TRP A 51 -21.85 -8.15 14.83
CA TRP A 51 -20.88 -8.00 13.73
C TRP A 51 -20.89 -6.59 13.12
N SER A 52 -22.08 -6.04 12.85
CA SER A 52 -22.23 -4.70 12.26
C SER A 52 -21.68 -3.57 13.15
N ARG A 53 -21.67 -3.76 14.48
CA ARG A 53 -21.17 -2.78 15.45
C ARG A 53 -19.65 -2.77 15.57
N LEU A 54 -18.98 -3.82 15.08
CA LEU A 54 -17.52 -3.88 15.05
C LEU A 54 -16.99 -2.90 14.01
N SER A 55 -15.97 -2.13 14.39
CA SER A 55 -15.17 -1.35 13.44
C SER A 55 -14.42 -2.28 12.48
N LEU A 56 -14.11 -1.81 11.28
CA LEU A 56 -13.35 -2.56 10.28
C LEU A 56 -12.07 -3.19 10.84
N ASP A 57 -11.34 -2.48 11.71
CA ASP A 57 -10.11 -2.98 12.33
C ASP A 57 -10.36 -4.17 13.27
N HIS A 58 -11.43 -4.13 14.07
CA HIS A 58 -11.82 -5.25 14.94
C HIS A 58 -12.33 -6.45 14.14
N ARG A 59 -13.02 -6.25 13.01
CA ARG A 59 -13.43 -7.36 12.13
C ARG A 59 -12.22 -8.09 11.53
N LYS A 60 -11.13 -7.36 11.26
CA LYS A 60 -9.85 -7.94 10.83
C LYS A 60 -9.17 -8.74 11.95
N GLU A 61 -9.23 -8.25 13.18
CA GLU A 61 -8.66 -8.92 14.36
C GLU A 61 -9.35 -10.25 14.72
N VAL A 62 -10.64 -10.40 14.42
CA VAL A 62 -11.39 -11.67 14.62
C VAL A 62 -10.82 -12.80 13.75
N GLY A 63 -10.07 -12.47 12.69
CA GLY A 63 -9.34 -13.45 11.89
C GLY A 63 -10.24 -14.40 11.09
N LEU A 64 -11.49 -13.99 10.82
CA LEU A 64 -12.39 -14.78 9.98
C LEU A 64 -11.84 -14.92 8.55
N PRO A 65 -12.06 -16.08 7.89
CA PRO A 65 -11.75 -16.22 6.47
C PRO A 65 -12.39 -15.10 5.66
N LEU A 66 -11.60 -14.45 4.80
CA LEU A 66 -11.95 -13.19 4.14
C LEU A 66 -13.31 -13.22 3.41
N LEU A 67 -13.63 -14.32 2.73
CA LEU A 67 -14.92 -14.46 2.02
C LEU A 67 -16.12 -14.55 2.98
N LEU A 68 -15.96 -15.15 4.16
CA LEU A 68 -17.01 -15.21 5.18
C LEU A 68 -17.23 -13.84 5.80
N SER A 69 -16.14 -13.16 6.16
CA SER A 69 -16.17 -11.79 6.68
C SER A 69 -16.85 -10.81 5.70
N SER A 70 -16.48 -10.88 4.42
CA SER A 70 -17.05 -10.02 3.37
C SER A 70 -18.54 -10.30 3.11
N SER A 71 -18.95 -11.56 3.14
CA SER A 71 -20.37 -11.92 2.96
C SER A 71 -21.24 -11.44 4.13
N LEU A 72 -20.70 -11.46 5.36
CA LEU A 72 -21.38 -10.88 6.52
C LEU A 72 -21.49 -9.36 6.40
N ASP A 73 -20.46 -8.70 5.88
CA ASP A 73 -20.47 -7.25 5.62
C ASP A 73 -21.47 -6.85 4.53
N GLU A 74 -21.58 -7.64 3.46
CA GLU A 74 -22.59 -7.45 2.41
C GLU A 74 -24.02 -7.57 2.95
N LEU A 75 -24.29 -8.58 3.79
CA LEU A 75 -25.59 -8.74 4.44
C LEU A 75 -25.94 -7.55 5.35
N VAL A 76 -24.94 -6.93 6.00
CA VAL A 76 -25.11 -5.70 6.77
C VAL A 76 -25.48 -4.53 5.85
N LEU A 77 -24.75 -4.36 4.74
CA LEU A 77 -24.98 -3.29 3.78
C LEU A 77 -26.36 -3.39 3.10
N ASP A 78 -26.82 -4.59 2.80
CA ASP A 78 -28.14 -4.81 2.21
C ASP A 78 -29.26 -4.47 3.20
N ARG A 79 -29.12 -4.80 4.49
CA ARG A 79 -30.04 -4.34 5.56
C ARG A 79 -30.04 -2.82 5.73
N GLU A 80 -28.87 -2.19 5.65
CA GLU A 80 -28.77 -0.72 5.71
C GLU A 80 -29.42 -0.06 4.48
N ARG A 81 -29.39 -0.69 3.31
CA ARG A 81 -30.10 -0.22 2.11
C ARG A 81 -31.60 -0.39 2.24
N GLU A 82 -32.08 -1.52 2.74
CA GLU A 82 -33.51 -1.76 3.00
C GLU A 82 -34.09 -0.74 3.99
N THR A 83 -33.33 -0.39 5.05
CA THR A 83 -33.75 0.62 6.03
C THR A 83 -33.67 2.06 5.52
N ASN A 84 -32.76 2.37 4.57
CA ASN A 84 -32.59 3.71 4.00
C ASN A 84 -33.49 4.03 2.81
N THR A 85 -34.07 3.04 2.12
CA THR A 85 -35.04 3.27 1.02
C THR A 85 -36.34 3.94 1.49
N HIS A 86 -36.60 4.03 2.80
CA HIS A 86 -37.75 4.75 3.36
C HIS A 86 -37.51 6.26 3.61
N LYS A 87 -36.32 6.81 3.30
CA LYS A 87 -36.03 8.23 3.58
C LYS A 87 -35.11 8.91 2.55
N ARG A 88 -35.53 9.12 1.29
CA ARG A 88 -34.90 10.19 0.46
C ARG A 88 -35.87 10.86 -0.53
N THR A 89 -35.93 12.19 -0.43
CA THR A 89 -36.31 13.14 -1.50
C THR A 89 -35.02 13.84 -1.97
N PRO A 90 -34.82 14.16 -3.25
CA PRO A 90 -33.51 14.56 -3.77
C PRO A 90 -33.25 16.07 -3.63
N ALA A 91 -32.01 16.45 -3.29
CA ALA A 91 -31.54 17.83 -3.35
C ALA A 91 -30.31 17.94 -4.27
N SER A 92 -30.29 19.06 -4.99
CA SER A 92 -29.58 19.35 -6.23
C SER A 92 -28.08 19.66 -6.11
N LEU A 93 -27.35 19.34 -7.17
CA LEU A 93 -26.05 19.89 -7.59
C LEU A 93 -25.96 21.42 -7.40
N ARG A 94 -24.95 21.89 -6.65
CA ARG A 94 -24.40 23.26 -6.76
C ARG A 94 -22.88 23.29 -6.59
N SER A 95 -22.25 23.74 -7.68
CA SER A 95 -20.97 24.45 -7.85
C SER A 95 -19.97 24.56 -6.68
N LEU A 96 -18.74 24.15 -6.97
CA LEU A 96 -17.49 24.50 -6.26
C LEU A 96 -17.25 26.02 -6.24
N PRO A 97 -16.80 26.61 -5.11
CA PRO A 97 -16.21 27.93 -5.12
C PRO A 97 -14.68 27.87 -5.24
N THR A 98 -14.16 28.70 -6.14
CA THR A 98 -12.77 29.12 -6.28
C THR A 98 -12.50 30.26 -5.28
N CYS A 99 -11.45 30.16 -4.46
CA CYS A 99 -10.77 31.26 -3.75
C CYS A 99 -9.33 30.78 -3.46
N ALA A 100 -8.28 31.30 -4.08
CA ALA A 100 -7.62 32.60 -3.90
C ALA A 100 -6.82 32.73 -2.59
N SER A 101 -5.50 32.69 -2.75
CA SER A 101 -4.39 33.30 -1.98
C SER A 101 -4.68 33.91 -0.60
N GLY A 102 -3.98 33.38 0.41
CA GLY A 102 -3.66 34.04 1.66
C GLY A 102 -2.33 33.50 2.19
N GLU A 103 -1.31 34.36 2.23
CA GLU A 103 -0.01 34.09 2.84
C GLU A 103 -0.18 33.89 4.35
N ASP A 104 -0.02 32.65 4.80
CA ASP A 104 0.44 32.29 6.14
C ASP A 104 1.35 31.08 5.95
N THR A 105 2.67 31.31 5.81
CA THR A 105 3.65 30.22 5.76
C THR A 105 3.85 29.63 7.16
N ASN A 106 2.81 29.03 7.72
CA ASN A 106 2.95 28.06 8.80
C ASN A 106 3.37 26.74 8.17
N THR A 107 4.68 26.53 8.04
CA THR A 107 5.26 25.29 7.52
C THR A 107 4.68 24.11 8.31
N MET A 108 3.92 23.27 7.63
CA MET A 108 3.35 22.06 8.21
C MET A 108 4.47 21.02 8.33
N LEU A 109 4.86 20.74 9.56
CA LEU A 109 5.81 19.69 9.94
C LEU A 109 5.11 18.32 9.92
N VAL A 110 5.88 17.25 10.09
CA VAL A 110 5.38 15.88 10.14
C VAL A 110 5.69 15.28 11.51
N ALA A 111 4.74 14.53 12.06
CA ALA A 111 4.96 13.65 13.19
C ALA A 111 4.51 12.24 12.81
N TYR A 112 5.26 11.21 13.24
CA TYR A 112 4.97 9.82 12.90
C TYR A 112 4.31 9.10 14.06
N CYS A 113 3.27 8.34 13.75
CA CYS A 113 2.50 7.59 14.74
C CYS A 113 2.65 6.09 14.51
N LEU A 114 2.84 5.37 15.61
CA LEU A 114 3.18 3.96 15.67
C LEU A 114 2.22 3.27 16.65
N ASP A 115 1.47 2.25 16.22
CA ASP A 115 0.62 1.45 17.11
C ASP A 115 1.22 0.04 17.26
N LEU A 116 1.74 -0.26 18.45
CA LEU A 116 2.31 -1.57 18.82
C LEU A 116 1.28 -2.48 19.50
N GLY A 117 -0.02 -2.12 19.44
CA GLY A 117 -1.13 -2.82 20.08
C GLY A 117 -1.23 -2.50 21.57
N SER A 118 -0.17 -2.81 22.33
CA SER A 118 -0.09 -2.52 23.77
C SER A 118 0.36 -1.09 24.10
N THR A 119 1.02 -0.42 23.14
CA THR A 119 1.58 0.92 23.28
C THR A 119 1.38 1.70 21.98
N VAL A 120 1.05 2.99 22.07
CA VAL A 120 1.03 3.91 20.94
C VAL A 120 2.17 4.90 21.10
N CYS A 121 3.01 5.02 20.07
CA CYS A 121 4.11 5.96 20.05
C CYS A 121 3.85 7.10 19.07
N CYS A 122 4.33 8.30 19.41
CA CYS A 122 4.34 9.46 18.53
C CYS A 122 5.74 10.04 18.51
N GLU A 123 6.32 10.18 17.32
CA GLU A 123 7.59 10.85 17.13
C GLU A 123 7.37 12.27 16.65
N VAL A 124 7.83 13.24 17.43
CA VAL A 124 7.79 14.66 17.12
C VAL A 124 9.21 15.20 17.20
N GLU A 125 9.75 15.65 16.07
CA GLU A 125 11.10 16.24 15.99
C GLU A 125 12.21 15.33 16.55
N GLY A 126 12.13 14.03 16.24
CA GLY A 126 13.08 13.03 16.71
C GLY A 126 12.91 12.62 18.18
N LEU A 127 11.94 13.18 18.90
CA LEU A 127 11.57 12.74 20.24
C LEU A 127 10.41 11.74 20.15
N MET A 128 10.65 10.53 20.65
CA MET A 128 9.64 9.47 20.75
C MET A 128 8.89 9.60 22.08
N PHE A 129 7.56 9.68 22.01
CA PHE A 129 6.67 9.68 23.15
C PHE A 129 5.84 8.39 23.14
N GLU A 130 5.78 7.68 24.27
CA GLU A 130 5.08 6.40 24.41
C GLU A 130 3.88 6.54 25.36
N PHE A 131 2.74 5.95 24.98
CA PHE A 131 1.48 6.03 25.71
C PHE A 131 0.76 4.68 25.71
N GLU A 132 0.00 4.40 26.76
CA GLU A 132 -0.97 3.30 26.69
C GLU A 132 -2.14 3.72 25.77
N PRO A 133 -2.69 2.82 24.93
CA PRO A 133 -3.71 3.16 23.94
C PRO A 133 -4.95 3.87 24.50
N ALA A 134 -5.33 3.52 25.73
CA ALA A 134 -6.51 4.04 26.43
C ALA A 134 -6.26 5.37 27.15
N GLU A 135 -5.01 5.85 27.23
CA GLU A 135 -4.70 7.11 27.91
C GLU A 135 -5.39 8.31 27.26
N PRO A 136 -5.75 9.33 28.04
CA PRO A 136 -6.40 10.51 27.49
C PRO A 136 -5.39 11.40 26.75
N LEU A 137 -5.82 11.99 25.63
CA LEU A 137 -5.07 12.98 24.83
C LEU A 137 -4.46 14.10 25.68
N SER A 138 -5.11 14.50 26.78
CA SER A 138 -4.57 15.47 27.74
C SER A 138 -3.16 15.12 28.26
N LYS A 139 -2.76 13.84 28.27
CA LYS A 139 -1.42 13.42 28.67
C LYS A 139 -0.39 13.75 27.58
N LEU A 140 -0.69 13.46 26.32
CA LEU A 140 0.14 13.86 25.17
C LEU A 140 0.26 15.39 25.07
N LEU A 141 -0.86 16.12 25.17
CA LEU A 141 -0.84 17.58 25.05
C LEU A 141 0.02 18.23 26.15
N ARG A 142 0.04 17.68 27.36
CA ARG A 142 0.93 18.15 28.44
C ARG A 142 2.41 18.05 28.11
N HIS A 143 2.83 17.04 27.34
CA HIS A 143 4.23 16.90 26.91
C HIS A 143 4.59 17.92 25.81
N LEU A 144 3.61 18.35 25.01
CA LEU A 144 3.80 19.25 23.87
C LEU A 144 3.57 20.73 24.20
N GLY A 145 3.12 21.04 25.42
CA GLY A 145 2.93 22.40 25.93
C GLY A 145 1.47 22.78 26.19
N GLN A 146 1.26 23.87 26.95
CA GLN A 146 -0.07 24.28 27.43
C GLN A 146 -1.05 24.65 26.31
N ASP A 147 -0.55 25.08 25.16
CA ASP A 147 -1.37 25.46 24.00
C ASP A 147 -1.53 24.34 22.96
N ALA A 148 -1.07 23.13 23.27
CA ALA A 148 -1.13 22.04 22.33
C ALA A 148 -2.58 21.62 22.04
N ARG A 149 -2.90 21.39 20.77
CA ARG A 149 -4.25 20.98 20.30
C ARG A 149 -4.12 19.87 19.27
N CYS A 150 -5.14 19.02 19.16
CA CYS A 150 -5.22 18.04 18.09
C CYS A 150 -6.54 18.19 17.35
N PHE A 151 -6.50 18.12 16.02
CA PHE A 151 -7.62 18.31 15.13
C PHE A 151 -7.92 17.03 14.35
N ALA A 152 -9.19 16.82 14.00
CA ALA A 152 -9.67 15.63 13.32
C ALA A 152 -9.23 15.53 11.85
N ASP A 153 -8.82 16.64 11.24
CA ASP A 153 -8.44 16.73 9.84
C ASP A 153 -7.47 17.90 9.58
N GLU A 154 -6.90 17.91 8.38
CA GLU A 154 -5.96 18.93 7.90
C GLU A 154 -6.56 20.33 7.82
N GLN A 155 -7.86 20.43 7.54
CA GLN A 155 -8.60 21.70 7.51
C GLN A 155 -8.86 22.25 8.93
N ARG A 156 -8.46 21.50 9.96
CA ARG A 156 -8.66 21.82 11.37
C ARG A 156 -10.13 22.07 11.70
N SER A 157 -11.02 21.38 11.00
CA SER A 157 -12.47 21.63 11.07
C SER A 157 -13.03 21.36 12.48
N ARG A 158 -12.43 20.41 13.19
CA ARG A 158 -12.87 19.95 14.51
C ARG A 158 -11.70 19.66 15.44
N GLN A 159 -11.63 20.40 16.55
CA GLN A 159 -10.71 20.08 17.65
C GLN A 159 -11.20 18.85 18.43
N LEU A 160 -10.28 17.93 18.73
CA LEU A 160 -10.54 16.76 19.56
C LEU A 160 -10.62 17.13 21.04
N GLN A 161 -11.48 16.41 21.77
CA GLN A 161 -11.63 16.61 23.21
C GLN A 161 -10.42 16.03 23.97
N PRO A 162 -9.96 16.65 25.07
CA PRO A 162 -8.83 16.13 25.86
C PRO A 162 -9.03 14.73 26.44
N SER A 163 -10.28 14.25 26.53
CA SER A 163 -10.66 12.90 26.96
C SER A 163 -10.61 11.86 25.86
N THR A 164 -10.40 12.26 24.59
CA THR A 164 -10.22 11.33 23.48
C THR A 164 -9.02 10.42 23.77
N SER A 165 -9.14 9.11 23.55
CA SER A 165 -8.02 8.19 23.73
C SER A 165 -6.84 8.57 22.82
N VAL A 166 -5.61 8.38 23.29
CA VAL A 166 -4.39 8.68 22.54
C VAL A 166 -4.34 7.86 21.26
N LYS A 167 -4.71 6.57 21.29
CA LYS A 167 -4.82 5.74 20.08
C LYS A 167 -5.70 6.39 19.01
N ARG A 168 -6.87 6.88 19.42
CA ARG A 168 -7.75 7.59 18.50
C ARG A 168 -7.13 8.91 18.09
N ALA A 169 -6.59 9.72 19.01
CA ALA A 169 -6.05 11.04 18.71
C ALA A 169 -4.87 11.02 17.75
N LEU A 170 -4.01 10.00 17.85
CA LEU A 170 -2.82 9.80 17.03
C LEU A 170 -3.07 9.05 15.71
N SER A 171 -4.32 8.89 15.29
CA SER A 171 -4.60 8.29 13.98
C SER A 171 -4.03 9.18 12.85
N PRO A 172 -3.43 8.59 11.80
CA PRO A 172 -2.94 9.33 10.65
C PRO A 172 -3.98 10.24 9.98
N GLY A 173 -3.51 11.29 9.30
CA GLY A 173 -4.36 12.30 8.63
C GLY A 173 -4.88 13.41 9.55
N ARG A 174 -4.45 13.41 10.82
CA ARG A 174 -4.82 14.42 11.82
C ARG A 174 -3.74 15.46 11.99
N VAL A 175 -4.10 16.61 12.54
CA VAL A 175 -3.14 17.70 12.79
C VAL A 175 -2.95 17.90 14.28
N LEU A 176 -1.71 17.76 14.73
CA LEU A 176 -1.27 18.14 16.06
C LEU A 176 -0.65 19.54 16.00
N VAL A 177 -1.04 20.41 16.91
CA VAL A 177 -0.50 21.76 17.04
C VAL A 177 0.21 21.81 18.37
N ALA A 178 1.52 22.08 18.39
CA ALA A 178 2.31 22.23 19.60
C ALA A 178 2.75 23.69 19.77
N ALA A 179 3.11 24.07 21.00
CA ALA A 179 3.67 25.39 21.26
C ALA A 179 5.12 25.48 20.74
N PRO A 180 5.55 26.59 20.12
CA PRO A 180 4.81 27.81 19.79
C PRO A 180 4.30 27.78 18.33
N HIS A 181 3.08 27.28 18.13
CA HIS A 181 2.37 27.23 16.82
C HIS A 181 3.01 26.34 15.74
N ARG A 182 3.73 25.30 16.14
CA ARG A 182 4.18 24.26 15.19
C ARG A 182 3.02 23.34 14.86
N HIS A 183 2.79 23.11 13.58
CA HIS A 183 1.73 22.25 13.07
C HIS A 183 2.33 20.97 12.54
N TYR A 184 1.91 19.82 13.05
CA TYR A 184 2.37 18.50 12.64
C TYR A 184 1.22 17.73 12.00
N LEU A 185 1.40 17.30 10.75
CA LEU A 185 0.58 16.26 10.14
C LEU A 185 0.98 14.91 10.73
N LEU A 186 0.01 14.18 11.27
CA LEU A 186 0.22 12.82 11.75
C LEU A 186 0.25 11.85 10.56
N LYS A 187 1.39 11.20 10.35
CA LYS A 187 1.59 10.18 9.33
C LYS A 187 1.80 8.80 9.96
N PRO A 188 1.43 7.71 9.27
CA PRO A 188 1.79 6.39 9.75
C PRO A 188 3.31 6.25 9.77
N TYR A 189 3.84 5.57 10.77
CA TYR A 189 5.24 5.18 10.79
C TYR A 189 5.47 4.14 9.69
N GLY A 190 6.31 4.45 8.70
CA GLY A 190 6.50 3.57 7.54
C GLY A 190 7.56 4.09 6.57
N SER A 191 7.46 3.63 5.31
CA SER A 191 8.43 3.88 4.25
C SER A 191 8.70 5.37 4.01
N GLY A 192 7.67 6.21 4.09
CA GLY A 192 7.76 7.65 3.81
C GLY A 192 8.63 8.41 4.81
N LYS A 193 8.75 7.92 6.05
CA LYS A 193 9.59 8.56 7.08
C LYS A 193 11.04 8.70 6.63
N ALA A 194 11.61 7.62 6.10
CA ALA A 194 13.01 7.62 5.72
C ALA A 194 13.29 8.55 4.52
N VAL A 195 12.32 8.73 3.61
CA VAL A 195 12.42 9.71 2.52
C VAL A 195 12.34 11.15 3.07
N ASP A 196 11.40 11.41 3.98
CA ASP A 196 11.23 12.72 4.59
C ASP A 196 12.49 13.15 5.37
N GLU A 197 13.07 12.26 6.17
CA GLU A 197 14.33 12.51 6.90
C GLU A 197 15.54 12.64 5.96
N TRP A 198 15.57 11.88 4.87
CA TRP A 198 16.60 12.03 3.84
C TRP A 198 16.51 13.41 3.16
N LEU A 199 15.32 13.87 2.77
CA LEU A 199 15.12 15.21 2.21
C LEU A 199 15.51 16.30 3.22
N ALA A 200 15.17 16.13 4.50
CA ALA A 200 15.56 17.02 5.58
C ALA A 200 17.08 17.16 5.70
N SER A 201 17.79 16.04 5.62
CA SER A 201 19.26 16.02 5.68
C SER A 201 19.93 16.79 4.53
N LEU A 202 19.20 17.03 3.44
CA LEU A 202 19.64 17.81 2.28
C LEU A 202 19.18 19.28 2.35
N GLY A 203 18.39 19.66 3.37
CA GLY A 203 17.74 20.97 3.45
C GLY A 203 16.61 21.14 2.42
N MET A 204 15.93 20.05 2.05
CA MET A 204 14.94 19.97 0.96
C MET A 204 13.54 19.60 1.46
N ASP A 205 13.20 20.00 2.69
CA ASP A 205 11.93 19.67 3.34
C ASP A 205 10.69 20.12 2.56
N HIS A 206 10.80 21.21 1.78
CA HIS A 206 9.71 21.73 0.95
C HIS A 206 9.31 20.78 -0.18
N HIS A 207 10.13 19.78 -0.53
CA HIS A 207 9.83 18.78 -1.56
C HIS A 207 9.11 17.54 -1.03
N ARG A 208 8.95 17.37 0.29
CA ARG A 208 8.32 16.17 0.89
C ARG A 208 6.93 15.88 0.29
N ALA A 209 6.07 16.90 0.22
CA ALA A 209 4.72 16.75 -0.34
C ALA A 209 4.70 16.49 -1.86
N ALA A 210 5.76 16.85 -2.58
CA ALA A 210 5.89 16.51 -3.99
C ALA A 210 6.24 15.02 -4.15
N PHE A 211 7.23 14.54 -3.40
CA PHE A 211 7.63 13.12 -3.39
C PHE A 211 6.47 12.20 -2.99
N GLU A 212 5.75 12.54 -1.92
CA GLU A 212 4.59 11.79 -1.45
C GLU A 212 3.46 11.73 -2.49
N ARG A 213 3.07 12.87 -3.08
CA ARG A 213 2.04 12.91 -4.12
C ARG A 213 2.44 12.20 -5.40
N SER A 214 3.74 12.09 -5.67
CA SER A 214 4.26 11.35 -6.82
C SER A 214 4.49 9.87 -6.51
N GLY A 215 4.16 9.39 -5.31
CA GLY A 215 4.35 8.01 -4.89
C GLY A 215 5.83 7.60 -4.75
N VAL A 216 6.74 8.56 -4.54
CA VAL A 216 8.16 8.31 -4.26
C VAL A 216 8.39 8.42 -2.75
N ASP A 217 7.87 7.43 -2.04
CA ASP A 217 7.71 7.39 -0.59
C ASP A 217 8.41 6.17 0.06
N ASP A 218 9.34 5.53 -0.64
CA ASP A 218 10.18 4.46 -0.10
C ASP A 218 11.66 4.81 -0.28
N PHE A 219 12.40 4.87 0.83
CA PHE A 219 13.83 5.16 0.80
C PHE A 219 14.60 4.14 -0.03
N LEU A 220 14.15 2.88 -0.04
CA LEU A 220 14.85 1.78 -0.69
C LEU A 220 14.78 1.86 -2.23
N VAL A 221 13.87 2.67 -2.78
CA VAL A 221 13.74 2.87 -4.24
C VAL A 221 14.45 4.14 -4.74
N LEU A 222 14.88 5.04 -3.84
CA LEU A 222 15.58 6.28 -4.18
C LEU A 222 16.83 6.10 -5.08
N PRO A 223 17.61 5.01 -5.00
CA PRO A 223 18.71 4.78 -5.92
C PRO A 223 18.31 4.78 -7.41
N TYR A 224 17.05 4.52 -7.74
CA TYR A 224 16.52 4.53 -9.11
C TYR A 224 16.03 5.91 -9.59
N LEU A 225 16.09 6.95 -8.74
CA LEU A 225 15.72 8.30 -9.16
C LEU A 225 16.60 8.82 -10.30
N ARG A 226 15.97 9.38 -11.33
CA ARG A 226 16.61 9.96 -12.51
C ARG A 226 16.31 11.46 -12.60
N PRO A 227 17.14 12.24 -13.32
CA PRO A 227 16.94 13.69 -13.44
C PRO A 227 15.57 14.09 -14.01
N ASN A 228 15.08 13.37 -15.03
CA ASN A 228 13.77 13.60 -15.63
C ASN A 228 12.62 13.32 -14.64
N ILE A 229 12.73 12.23 -13.86
CA ILE A 229 11.72 11.89 -12.83
C ILE A 229 11.56 13.03 -11.80
N LEU A 230 12.67 13.70 -11.42
CA LEU A 230 12.58 14.84 -10.49
C LEU A 230 11.83 16.04 -11.09
N GLU A 231 11.90 16.23 -12.41
CA GLU A 231 11.11 17.25 -13.10
C GLU A 231 9.62 16.88 -13.05
N ASP A 232 9.29 15.61 -13.28
CA ASP A 232 7.92 15.08 -13.23
C ASP A 232 7.33 15.09 -11.80
N ILE A 233 8.16 14.95 -10.76
CA ILE A 233 7.76 15.14 -9.35
C ILE A 233 7.44 16.62 -9.06
N GLY A 234 7.97 17.55 -9.86
CA GLY A 234 7.78 18.99 -9.68
C GLY A 234 8.97 19.71 -9.03
N VAL A 235 10.16 19.10 -9.00
CA VAL A 235 11.39 19.75 -8.53
C VAL A 235 11.92 20.71 -9.61
N ALA A 236 11.32 21.90 -9.71
CA ALA A 236 11.60 22.87 -10.76
C ALA A 236 13.01 23.51 -10.68
N SER A 237 13.58 23.63 -9.47
CA SER A 237 14.91 24.20 -9.26
C SER A 237 16.01 23.27 -9.76
N ALA A 238 16.80 23.71 -10.75
CA ALA A 238 17.96 22.95 -11.22
C ALA A 238 19.02 22.73 -10.12
N ASN A 239 19.14 23.67 -9.17
CA ASN A 239 20.03 23.52 -8.02
C ASN A 239 19.57 22.39 -7.10
N ASP A 240 18.27 22.31 -6.83
CA ASP A 240 17.68 21.27 -5.98
C ASP A 240 17.80 19.91 -6.68
N ARG A 241 17.46 19.83 -7.98
CA ARG A 241 17.66 18.61 -8.78
C ARG A 241 19.12 18.14 -8.73
N ASN A 242 20.08 19.03 -8.92
CA ASN A 242 21.50 18.70 -8.85
C ASN A 242 21.96 18.28 -7.44
N ALA A 243 21.38 18.84 -6.38
CA ALA A 243 21.67 18.44 -5.00
C ALA A 243 21.12 17.04 -4.70
N ILE A 244 19.86 16.79 -5.07
CA ILE A 244 19.19 15.50 -4.93
C ILE A 244 19.92 14.42 -5.74
N MET A 245 20.24 14.68 -7.01
CA MET A 245 20.97 13.71 -7.85
C MET A 245 22.38 13.40 -7.32
N ARG A 246 23.07 14.38 -6.73
CA ARG A 246 24.34 14.10 -6.02
C ARG A 246 24.13 13.21 -4.80
N ALA A 247 23.01 13.35 -4.10
CA ALA A 247 22.66 12.48 -2.97
C ALA A 247 22.30 11.06 -3.44
N VAL A 248 21.50 10.93 -4.50
CA VAL A 248 21.18 9.65 -5.14
C VAL A 248 22.44 8.92 -5.58
N LYS A 249 23.39 9.62 -6.22
CA LYS A 249 24.66 9.02 -6.63
C LYS A 249 25.49 8.52 -5.44
N ARG A 250 25.46 9.23 -4.30
CA ARG A 250 26.08 8.73 -3.06
C ARG A 250 25.42 7.45 -2.58
N LEU A 251 24.10 7.33 -2.66
CA LEU A 251 23.39 6.08 -2.31
C LEU A 251 23.83 4.91 -3.21
N GLN A 252 23.93 5.15 -4.52
CA GLN A 252 24.37 4.15 -5.51
C GLN A 252 25.82 3.68 -5.32
N ASP A 253 26.66 4.49 -4.68
CA ASP A 253 28.07 4.17 -4.41
C ASP A 253 28.28 3.49 -3.05
N LEU A 254 27.24 3.33 -2.22
CA LEU A 254 27.30 2.55 -0.99
C LEU A 254 27.35 1.04 -1.29
N ASN A 255 27.91 0.27 -0.36
CA ASN A 255 27.62 -1.17 -0.32
C ASN A 255 26.27 -1.42 0.39
N GLU A 256 25.74 -2.63 0.23
CA GLU A 256 24.44 -3.02 0.79
C GLU A 256 24.32 -2.73 2.30
N PHE A 257 25.32 -3.09 3.09
CA PHE A 257 25.28 -2.93 4.55
C PHE A 257 25.30 -1.46 4.99
N GLN A 258 26.05 -0.62 4.27
CA GLN A 258 26.04 0.83 4.47
C GLN A 258 24.70 1.44 4.09
N PHE A 259 24.09 0.97 3.01
CA PHE A 259 22.78 1.43 2.56
C PHE A 259 21.69 1.07 3.57
N VAL A 260 21.70 -0.17 4.09
CA VAL A 260 20.83 -0.61 5.18
C VAL A 260 21.04 0.22 6.45
N GLY A 261 22.29 0.45 6.84
CA GLY A 261 22.60 1.28 8.00
C GLY A 261 22.05 2.71 7.88
N LEU A 262 22.20 3.31 6.70
CA LEU A 262 21.68 4.64 6.40
C LEU A 262 20.15 4.67 6.36
N TRP A 263 19.52 3.66 5.77
CA TRP A 263 18.07 3.50 5.78
C TRP A 263 17.52 3.42 7.21
N LEU A 264 18.10 2.56 8.05
CA LEU A 264 17.72 2.44 9.46
C LEU A 264 17.93 3.75 10.22
N ARG A 265 19.01 4.49 9.94
CA ARG A 265 19.23 5.82 10.53
C ARG A 265 18.09 6.77 10.20
N TYR A 266 17.67 6.88 8.94
CA TYR A 266 16.55 7.73 8.55
C TYR A 266 15.19 7.22 9.04
N LEU A 267 15.07 5.91 9.32
CA LEU A 267 13.94 5.39 10.08
C LEU A 267 14.00 5.72 11.58
N GLY A 268 15.00 6.44 12.08
CA GLY A 268 15.17 6.71 13.53
C GLY A 268 15.71 5.51 14.33
N LEU A 269 16.23 4.50 13.63
CA LEU A 269 16.77 3.25 14.17
C LEU A 269 18.30 3.19 14.07
N GLY A 270 18.97 4.34 14.04
CA GLY A 270 20.42 4.46 13.89
C GLY A 270 21.23 3.75 14.98
N VAL A 271 20.61 3.44 16.13
CA VAL A 271 21.22 2.63 17.20
C VAL A 271 21.64 1.23 16.77
N TYR A 272 21.07 0.70 15.67
CA TYR A 272 21.42 -0.62 15.13
C TYR A 272 22.51 -0.58 14.07
N GLU A 273 22.85 0.60 13.54
CA GLU A 273 23.70 0.76 12.37
C GLU A 273 25.07 0.11 12.53
N GLU A 274 25.78 0.39 13.63
CA GLU A 274 27.13 -0.13 13.87
C GLU A 274 27.13 -1.66 14.00
N ALA A 275 26.17 -2.20 14.76
CA ALA A 275 26.03 -3.64 14.94
C ALA A 275 25.69 -4.32 13.61
N PHE A 276 24.73 -3.79 12.85
CA PHE A 276 24.31 -4.37 11.57
C PHE A 276 25.42 -4.34 10.54
N MET A 277 26.19 -3.24 10.47
CA MET A 277 27.39 -3.17 9.64
C MET A 277 28.45 -4.20 10.05
N LYS A 278 28.75 -4.32 11.35
CA LYS A 278 29.72 -5.29 11.87
C LYS A 278 29.33 -6.74 11.55
N HIS A 279 28.05 -7.05 11.66
CA HIS A 279 27.49 -8.38 11.42
C HIS A 279 27.07 -8.62 9.97
N ARG A 280 27.30 -7.65 9.06
CA ARG A 280 26.92 -7.72 7.64
C ARG A 280 25.45 -8.07 7.43
N VAL A 281 24.59 -7.38 8.18
CA VAL A 281 23.14 -7.52 8.06
C VAL A 281 22.68 -6.76 6.81
N GLY A 282 22.35 -7.52 5.76
CA GLY A 282 21.79 -7.01 4.51
C GLY A 282 20.26 -6.90 4.57
N LEU A 283 19.67 -6.44 3.46
CA LEU A 283 18.22 -6.31 3.32
C LEU A 283 17.53 -7.68 3.51
N ARG A 284 18.04 -8.72 2.84
CA ARG A 284 17.53 -10.08 2.96
C ARG A 284 17.62 -10.64 4.38
N THR A 285 18.66 -10.28 5.12
CA THR A 285 18.79 -10.68 6.53
C THR A 285 17.70 -10.03 7.38
N ILE A 286 17.39 -8.74 7.16
CA ILE A 286 16.36 -8.00 7.89
C ILE A 286 14.98 -8.67 7.76
N ALA A 287 14.65 -9.22 6.59
CA ALA A 287 13.39 -9.93 6.37
C ALA A 287 13.17 -11.05 7.41
N VAL A 288 14.23 -11.80 7.72
CA VAL A 288 14.17 -13.04 8.52
C VAL A 288 14.66 -12.90 9.96
N LEU A 289 15.12 -11.71 10.38
CA LEU A 289 15.61 -11.47 11.75
C LEU A 289 14.56 -11.82 12.81
N ARG A 290 15.05 -12.40 13.91
CA ARG A 290 14.29 -12.74 15.12
C ARG A 290 14.87 -12.00 16.32
N GLU A 291 14.12 -11.89 17.41
CA GLU A 291 14.58 -11.23 18.64
C GLU A 291 15.88 -11.81 19.19
N SER A 292 16.09 -13.13 19.06
CA SER A 292 17.32 -13.81 19.47
C SER A 292 18.56 -13.29 18.74
N ASP A 293 18.42 -12.88 17.48
CA ASP A 293 19.54 -12.42 16.66
C ASP A 293 20.07 -11.06 17.17
N PHE A 294 19.19 -10.21 17.69
CA PHE A 294 19.58 -8.96 18.34
C PHE A 294 20.44 -9.20 19.58
N VAL A 295 20.09 -10.19 20.40
CA VAL A 295 20.88 -10.58 21.56
C VAL A 295 22.27 -11.08 21.14
N HIS A 296 22.34 -11.89 20.08
CA HIS A 296 23.62 -12.35 19.52
C HIS A 296 24.49 -11.21 18.96
N MET A 297 23.87 -10.15 18.47
CA MET A 297 24.56 -8.92 18.03
C MET A 297 24.90 -7.96 19.19
N GLY A 298 24.58 -8.32 20.43
CA GLY A 298 24.83 -7.48 21.61
C GLY A 298 23.87 -6.28 21.73
N LEU A 299 22.71 -6.35 21.10
CA LEU A 299 21.67 -5.32 21.11
C LEU A 299 20.61 -5.63 22.18
N ASN A 300 20.03 -4.58 22.75
CA ASN A 300 19.00 -4.73 23.78
C ASN A 300 17.65 -5.14 23.16
N PRO A 301 17.07 -6.30 23.54
CA PRO A 301 15.81 -6.79 22.98
C PRO A 301 14.60 -5.91 23.31
N THR A 302 14.64 -5.07 24.36
CA THR A 302 13.49 -4.22 24.73
C THR A 302 13.06 -3.20 23.68
N ARG A 303 13.89 -2.95 22.64
CA ARG A 303 13.59 -2.02 21.54
C ARG A 303 13.27 -2.73 20.21
N THR A 304 13.25 -4.06 20.17
CA THR A 304 13.03 -4.81 18.91
C THR A 304 11.62 -4.65 18.37
N ALA A 305 10.62 -4.41 19.21
CA ALA A 305 9.25 -4.16 18.77
C ALA A 305 9.15 -2.96 17.82
N HIS A 306 9.86 -1.87 18.14
CA HIS A 306 9.93 -0.70 17.27
C HIS A 306 10.63 -1.02 15.95
N PHE A 307 11.76 -1.75 15.99
CA PHE A 307 12.44 -2.22 14.78
C PHE A 307 11.50 -3.05 13.88
N PHE A 308 10.83 -4.06 14.44
CA PHE A 308 9.98 -4.95 13.66
C PHE A 308 8.77 -4.25 13.08
N HIS A 309 8.16 -3.30 13.80
CA HIS A 309 7.09 -2.51 13.22
C HIS A 309 7.63 -1.54 12.15
N ALA A 310 8.72 -0.82 12.43
CA ALA A 310 9.29 0.15 11.50
C ALA A 310 9.78 -0.50 10.20
N THR A 311 10.18 -1.77 10.26
CA THR A 311 10.60 -2.56 9.09
C THR A 311 9.49 -3.46 8.55
N LYS A 312 8.29 -3.44 9.14
CA LYS A 312 7.17 -4.33 8.75
C LYS A 312 6.85 -4.24 7.26
N TYR A 313 6.77 -3.03 6.72
CA TYR A 313 6.49 -2.78 5.30
C TYR A 313 7.54 -3.38 4.35
N TYR A 314 8.77 -3.59 4.83
CA TYR A 314 9.82 -4.26 4.09
C TYR A 314 9.71 -5.80 4.26
N ARG A 315 9.50 -6.27 5.50
CA ARG A 315 9.49 -7.70 5.83
C ARG A 315 8.28 -8.45 5.30
N GLU A 316 7.13 -7.79 5.28
CA GLU A 316 5.85 -8.33 4.79
C GLU A 316 5.54 -7.80 3.39
N PHE A 317 6.54 -7.28 2.68
CA PHE A 317 6.34 -6.69 1.36
C PHE A 317 5.79 -7.71 0.35
N SER A 318 4.79 -7.27 -0.41
CA SER A 318 4.37 -7.91 -1.66
C SER A 318 4.12 -6.83 -2.70
N SER A 319 4.62 -7.01 -3.92
CA SER A 319 4.31 -6.08 -5.00
C SER A 319 2.82 -6.12 -5.41
N ALA A 320 2.10 -7.20 -5.11
CA ALA A 320 0.65 -7.28 -5.29
C ALA A 320 -0.11 -6.43 -4.24
N GLU A 321 0.41 -6.36 -3.00
CA GLU A 321 -0.10 -5.41 -2.01
C GLU A 321 0.19 -3.95 -2.42
N ALA A 322 1.33 -3.70 -3.05
CA ALA A 322 1.63 -2.39 -3.62
C ALA A 322 0.67 -2.01 -4.77
N THR A 323 0.28 -2.98 -5.62
CA THR A 323 -0.80 -2.80 -6.60
C THR A 323 -2.11 -2.42 -5.92
N PHE A 324 -2.50 -3.15 -4.87
CA PHE A 324 -3.72 -2.88 -4.13
C PHE A 324 -3.73 -1.45 -3.55
N ALA A 325 -2.63 -1.05 -2.90
CA ALA A 325 -2.48 0.29 -2.33
C ALA A 325 -2.52 1.38 -3.41
N TRP A 326 -1.87 1.16 -4.56
CA TRP A 326 -1.89 2.10 -5.67
C TRP A 326 -3.30 2.28 -6.25
N LEU A 327 -4.07 1.20 -6.42
CA LEU A 327 -5.46 1.27 -6.90
C LEU A 327 -6.34 2.06 -5.92
N GLN A 328 -6.21 1.84 -4.62
CA GLN A 328 -6.94 2.62 -3.62
C GLN A 328 -6.58 4.10 -3.69
N TRP A 329 -5.29 4.42 -3.71
CA TRP A 329 -4.81 5.80 -3.73
C TRP A 329 -5.20 6.55 -5.02
N SER A 330 -5.29 5.84 -6.14
CA SER A 330 -5.67 6.39 -7.45
C SER A 330 -7.18 6.56 -7.65
N GLY A 331 -8.00 6.26 -6.62
CA GLY A 331 -9.47 6.32 -6.72
C GLY A 331 -10.10 5.13 -7.47
N LEU A 332 -9.33 4.06 -7.67
CA LEU A 332 -9.67 2.84 -8.40
C LEU A 332 -9.97 1.68 -7.45
N GLU A 333 -10.40 1.98 -6.22
CA GLU A 333 -10.62 1.04 -5.12
C GLU A 333 -11.54 -0.12 -5.48
N ARG A 334 -12.52 0.09 -6.37
CA ARG A 334 -13.44 -0.93 -6.89
C ARG A 334 -12.76 -2.10 -7.61
N TYR A 335 -11.54 -1.90 -8.13
CA TYR A 335 -10.77 -2.97 -8.80
C TYR A 335 -9.71 -3.60 -7.92
N ALA A 336 -9.36 -2.96 -6.80
CA ALA A 336 -8.24 -3.35 -5.95
C ALA A 336 -8.33 -4.82 -5.52
N TYR A 337 -9.54 -5.27 -5.15
CA TYR A 337 -9.79 -6.66 -4.77
C TYR A 337 -9.51 -7.66 -5.90
N GLN A 338 -9.90 -7.33 -7.12
CA GLN A 338 -9.75 -8.25 -8.24
C GLN A 338 -8.27 -8.40 -8.64
N PHE A 339 -7.52 -7.31 -8.65
CA PHE A 339 -6.07 -7.34 -8.87
C PHE A 339 -5.34 -8.10 -7.77
N ALA A 340 -5.75 -7.93 -6.51
CA ALA A 340 -5.20 -8.68 -5.38
C ALA A 340 -5.50 -10.19 -5.48
N ARG A 341 -6.71 -10.57 -5.92
CA ARG A 341 -7.09 -11.97 -6.13
C ARG A 341 -6.24 -12.67 -7.18
N TYR A 342 -5.80 -11.95 -8.20
CA TYR A 342 -4.95 -12.46 -9.29
C TYR A 342 -3.46 -12.21 -9.02
N GLU A 343 -3.11 -11.72 -7.82
CA GLU A 343 -1.75 -11.44 -7.39
C GLU A 343 -0.95 -10.59 -8.40
N VAL A 344 -1.62 -9.65 -9.07
CA VAL A 344 -1.00 -8.85 -10.14
C VAL A 344 0.08 -7.94 -9.53
N PRO A 345 1.37 -8.14 -9.85
CA PRO A 345 2.44 -7.39 -9.24
C PRO A 345 2.53 -5.98 -9.79
N PHE A 346 2.92 -5.01 -8.95
CA PHE A 346 2.94 -3.59 -9.31
C PHE A 346 3.76 -3.29 -10.57
N TYR A 347 4.90 -3.95 -10.76
CA TYR A 347 5.76 -3.74 -11.93
C TYR A 347 5.14 -4.26 -13.24
N ALA A 348 4.15 -5.15 -13.18
CA ALA A 348 3.45 -5.67 -14.35
C ALA A 348 2.22 -4.84 -14.73
N LEU A 349 1.79 -3.88 -13.90
CA LEU A 349 0.56 -3.11 -14.11
C LEU A 349 0.48 -2.42 -15.48
N PRO A 350 1.53 -1.77 -16.01
CA PRO A 350 1.45 -1.17 -17.35
C PRO A 350 1.27 -2.19 -18.47
N LEU A 351 1.60 -3.45 -18.22
CA LEU A 351 1.40 -4.52 -19.19
C LEU A 351 -0.03 -5.07 -19.16
N VAL A 352 -0.83 -4.70 -18.15
CA VAL A 352 -2.20 -5.16 -17.99
C VAL A 352 -3.08 -4.56 -19.07
N ASN A 353 -3.46 -5.39 -20.04
CA ASN A 353 -4.33 -5.01 -21.12
C ASN A 353 -5.78 -5.43 -20.85
N PHE A 354 -6.65 -5.09 -21.80
CA PHE A 354 -8.07 -5.39 -21.75
C PHE A 354 -8.40 -6.88 -21.53
N PHE A 355 -7.65 -7.82 -22.12
CA PHE A 355 -7.95 -9.25 -21.98
C PHE A 355 -7.76 -9.72 -20.55
N ILE A 356 -6.69 -9.29 -19.87
CA ILE A 356 -6.50 -9.66 -18.46
C ILE A 356 -7.62 -9.07 -17.61
N ILE A 357 -8.02 -7.85 -17.89
CA ILE A 357 -9.11 -7.18 -17.16
C ILE A 357 -10.41 -7.98 -17.33
N ASP A 358 -10.70 -8.47 -18.53
CA ASP A 358 -11.84 -9.34 -18.80
C ASP A 358 -11.70 -10.73 -18.15
N GLU A 359 -10.52 -11.36 -18.18
CA GLU A 359 -10.22 -12.62 -17.47
C GLU A 359 -10.34 -12.48 -15.95
N MET A 360 -10.05 -11.28 -15.45
CA MET A 360 -10.31 -10.88 -14.07
C MET A 360 -11.80 -10.63 -13.82
N GLY A 361 -12.69 -10.73 -14.81
CA GLY A 361 -14.12 -10.47 -14.63
C GLY A 361 -14.44 -9.00 -14.36
N VAL A 362 -13.52 -8.09 -14.70
CA VAL A 362 -13.76 -6.65 -14.67
C VAL A 362 -14.33 -6.26 -16.03
N THR A 363 -15.61 -5.90 -16.08
CA THR A 363 -16.28 -5.63 -17.35
C THR A 363 -15.68 -4.44 -18.10
N ASN A 364 -15.38 -4.68 -19.38
CA ASN A 364 -14.89 -3.87 -20.50
C ASN A 364 -15.16 -2.36 -20.63
N GLN A 365 -15.97 -1.74 -19.79
CA GLN A 365 -16.43 -0.37 -20.03
C GLN A 365 -15.63 0.72 -19.31
N ASP A 366 -14.69 0.36 -18.43
CA ASP A 366 -13.96 1.34 -17.64
C ASP A 366 -12.65 1.82 -18.29
N LYS A 367 -12.83 2.77 -19.21
CA LYS A 367 -11.73 3.56 -19.80
C LYS A 367 -10.84 4.23 -18.75
N GLU A 368 -11.39 4.51 -17.56
CA GLU A 368 -10.67 5.09 -16.44
C GLU A 368 -9.53 4.17 -15.96
N LEU A 369 -9.80 2.87 -15.75
CA LEU A 369 -8.80 1.90 -15.33
C LEU A 369 -7.71 1.73 -16.39
N LEU A 370 -8.09 1.51 -17.64
CA LEU A 370 -7.14 1.34 -18.75
C LEU A 370 -6.26 2.60 -18.93
N SER A 371 -6.85 3.79 -18.86
CA SER A 371 -6.10 5.04 -18.94
C SER A 371 -5.13 5.19 -17.76
N ALA A 372 -5.53 4.80 -16.56
CA ALA A 372 -4.68 4.86 -15.39
C ALA A 372 -3.48 3.91 -15.50
N LEU A 373 -3.71 2.65 -15.93
CA LEU A 373 -2.65 1.66 -16.15
C LEU A 373 -1.65 2.10 -17.23
N GLN A 374 -2.13 2.66 -18.34
CA GLN A 374 -1.27 3.22 -19.39
C GLN A 374 -0.47 4.44 -18.89
N SER A 375 -1.10 5.33 -18.12
CA SER A 375 -0.41 6.50 -17.57
C SER A 375 0.61 6.14 -16.49
N LEU A 376 0.43 4.99 -15.82
CA LEU A 376 1.31 4.53 -14.75
C LEU A 376 2.74 4.31 -15.26
N GLU A 377 2.91 3.80 -16.48
CA GLU A 377 4.23 3.58 -17.11
C GLU A 377 5.11 4.83 -17.06
N PHE A 378 4.51 5.99 -17.28
CA PHE A 378 5.18 7.29 -17.33
C PHE A 378 5.19 8.01 -15.99
N SER A 379 4.70 7.38 -14.92
CA SER A 379 4.64 8.00 -13.60
C SER A 379 5.98 7.93 -12.87
N PRO A 380 6.31 8.92 -12.03
CA PRO A 380 7.48 8.88 -11.16
C PRO A 380 7.51 7.64 -10.25
N SER A 381 6.35 7.27 -9.69
CA SER A 381 6.21 6.10 -8.81
C SER A 381 6.64 4.82 -9.51
N TYR A 382 6.13 4.56 -10.72
CA TYR A 382 6.48 3.36 -11.48
C TYR A 382 7.96 3.32 -11.83
N ALA A 383 8.49 4.44 -12.34
CA ALA A 383 9.87 4.54 -12.80
C ALA A 383 10.91 4.22 -11.71
N VAL A 384 10.62 4.51 -10.43
CA VAL A 384 11.53 4.17 -9.33
C VAL A 384 11.22 2.85 -8.64
N LYS A 385 9.94 2.45 -8.56
CA LYS A 385 9.52 1.26 -7.80
C LYS A 385 9.62 -0.03 -8.59
N ALA A 386 9.35 -0.03 -9.90
CA ALA A 386 9.12 -1.26 -10.66
C ALA A 386 10.31 -2.25 -10.59
N MET A 387 11.53 -1.78 -10.89
CA MET A 387 12.73 -2.63 -10.80
C MET A 387 13.03 -3.07 -9.36
N ALA A 388 12.93 -2.17 -8.39
CA ALA A 388 13.20 -2.47 -6.99
C ALA A 388 12.22 -3.52 -6.42
N TYR A 389 10.94 -3.40 -6.77
CA TYR A 389 9.88 -4.31 -6.34
C TYR A 389 10.04 -5.68 -7.00
N TRP A 390 10.38 -5.72 -8.29
CA TRP A 390 10.66 -6.98 -8.98
C TRP A 390 11.85 -7.71 -8.38
N LEU A 391 12.95 -7.00 -8.10
CA LEU A 391 14.10 -7.59 -7.42
C LEU A 391 13.71 -8.12 -6.02
N ARG A 392 12.86 -7.42 -5.28
CA ARG A 392 12.43 -7.86 -3.95
C ARG A 392 11.56 -9.13 -4.02
N ASP A 393 10.58 -9.20 -4.92
CA ASP A 393 9.77 -10.42 -5.10
C ASP A 393 10.62 -11.63 -5.52
N LEU A 394 11.69 -11.37 -6.30
CA LEU A 394 12.68 -12.38 -6.63
C LEU A 394 13.69 -12.65 -5.51
N GLU A 395 13.62 -11.97 -4.36
CA GLU A 395 14.61 -12.05 -3.27
C GLU A 395 16.06 -11.76 -3.74
N LEU A 396 16.20 -10.85 -4.70
CA LEU A 396 17.45 -10.39 -5.31
C LEU A 396 17.70 -8.90 -5.01
N ASP A 397 17.07 -8.35 -3.98
CA ASP A 397 17.17 -6.96 -3.59
C ASP A 397 18.55 -6.56 -3.03
N GLU A 398 19.38 -7.53 -2.66
CA GLU A 398 20.82 -7.33 -2.39
C GLU A 398 21.57 -6.73 -3.62
N TYR A 399 21.07 -6.97 -4.85
CA TYR A 399 21.63 -6.41 -6.09
C TYR A 399 21.02 -5.05 -6.49
N ALA A 400 20.07 -4.51 -5.72
CA ALA A 400 19.34 -3.28 -6.10
C ALA A 400 20.28 -2.10 -6.40
N LEU A 401 21.34 -1.91 -5.61
CA LEU A 401 22.32 -0.84 -5.85
C LEU A 401 23.11 -1.07 -7.15
N VAL A 402 23.51 -2.31 -7.44
CA VAL A 402 24.22 -2.66 -8.67
C VAL A 402 23.32 -2.42 -9.89
N PHE A 403 22.04 -2.80 -9.80
CA PHE A 403 21.06 -2.55 -10.86
C PHE A 403 20.84 -1.05 -11.04
N SER A 404 20.57 -0.31 -9.97
CA SER A 404 20.36 1.14 -10.05
C SER A 404 21.58 1.89 -10.61
N LYS A 405 22.80 1.42 -10.40
CA LYS A 405 24.00 2.06 -10.96
C LYS A 405 24.21 1.78 -12.45
N ASN A 406 23.81 0.60 -12.93
CA ASN A 406 24.15 0.11 -14.27
C ASN A 406 22.96 0.07 -15.24
N LEU A 407 21.73 0.15 -14.74
CA LEU A 407 20.47 0.09 -15.50
C LEU A 407 19.58 1.28 -15.11
N MET A 408 20.05 2.49 -15.42
CA MET A 408 19.31 3.75 -15.19
C MET A 408 18.27 4.03 -16.30
N VAL A 409 17.47 3.02 -16.61
CA VAL A 409 16.43 3.05 -17.64
C VAL A 409 15.12 2.54 -17.06
N ASP A 410 14.02 2.71 -17.79
CA ASP A 410 12.71 2.22 -17.35
C ASP A 410 12.68 0.70 -17.24
N PHE A 411 11.75 0.16 -16.46
CA PHE A 411 11.67 -1.27 -16.19
C PHE A 411 11.52 -2.09 -17.48
N ILE A 412 10.63 -1.65 -18.37
CA ILE A 412 10.40 -2.30 -19.67
C ILE A 412 11.67 -2.30 -20.54
N GLU A 413 12.37 -1.16 -20.60
CA GLU A 413 13.65 -1.07 -21.32
C GLU A 413 14.72 -1.97 -20.67
N SER A 414 14.74 -2.05 -19.34
CA SER A 414 15.67 -2.91 -18.60
C SER A 414 15.53 -4.38 -19.00
N LEU A 415 14.30 -4.88 -19.22
CA LEU A 415 14.07 -6.26 -19.66
C LEU A 415 14.73 -6.55 -21.02
N THR A 416 14.80 -5.57 -21.92
CA THR A 416 15.46 -5.72 -23.22
C THR A 416 16.99 -5.81 -23.09
N ILE A 417 17.57 -5.06 -22.13
CA ILE A 417 19.01 -5.00 -21.88
C ILE A 417 19.51 -6.21 -21.08
N LEU A 418 18.65 -6.78 -20.23
CA LEU A 418 18.91 -7.99 -19.46
C LEU A 418 18.97 -9.21 -20.38
N ASN A 419 20.17 -9.49 -20.88
CA ASN A 419 20.57 -10.74 -21.52
C ASN A 419 21.60 -11.46 -20.66
N ASP A 420 21.97 -12.69 -21.03
CA ASP A 420 22.93 -13.50 -20.29
C ASP A 420 24.24 -12.78 -19.96
N HIS A 421 24.76 -11.99 -20.91
CA HIS A 421 26.00 -11.24 -20.72
C HIS A 421 25.84 -10.16 -19.64
N THR A 422 24.76 -9.36 -19.73
CA THR A 422 24.47 -8.32 -18.75
C THR A 422 24.19 -8.91 -17.37
N ILE A 423 23.40 -9.97 -17.28
CA ILE A 423 23.07 -10.66 -16.01
C ILE A 423 24.35 -11.17 -15.34
N ASN A 424 25.24 -11.82 -16.10
CA ASN A 424 26.51 -12.34 -15.57
C ASN A 424 27.43 -11.23 -15.06
N ARG A 425 27.33 -10.01 -15.60
CA ARG A 425 28.09 -8.84 -15.16
C ARG A 425 27.52 -8.20 -13.90
N LEU A 426 26.20 -8.17 -13.75
CA LEU A 426 25.51 -7.48 -12.66
C LEU A 426 25.39 -8.34 -11.40
N ILE A 427 25.26 -9.64 -11.55
CA ILE A 427 25.08 -10.59 -10.44
C ILE A 427 26.35 -11.44 -10.37
N ASP A 428 26.94 -11.58 -9.19
CA ASP A 428 28.15 -12.38 -8.97
C ASP A 428 27.85 -13.84 -8.62
N CYS A 429 26.75 -14.10 -7.91
CA CYS A 429 26.30 -15.43 -7.51
C CYS A 429 25.63 -16.20 -8.66
N ASN A 430 26.09 -17.42 -8.93
CA ASN A 430 25.52 -18.28 -9.99
C ASN A 430 24.05 -18.65 -9.76
N ALA A 431 23.64 -18.95 -8.52
CA ALA A 431 22.25 -19.28 -8.23
C ALA A 431 21.32 -18.09 -8.50
N ALA A 432 21.74 -16.89 -8.11
CA ALA A 432 21.01 -15.65 -8.37
C ALA A 432 20.95 -15.32 -9.89
N ARG A 433 22.02 -15.58 -10.65
CA ARG A 433 22.03 -15.43 -12.12
C ARG A 433 20.97 -16.29 -12.78
N GLU A 434 20.89 -17.57 -12.42
CA GLU A 434 19.90 -18.48 -13.00
C GLU A 434 18.48 -18.07 -12.61
N LYS A 435 18.25 -17.66 -11.36
CA LYS A 435 16.96 -17.10 -10.91
C LYS A 435 16.56 -15.89 -11.75
N MET A 436 17.49 -14.96 -11.99
CA MET A 436 17.25 -13.78 -12.82
C MET A 436 16.97 -14.13 -14.29
N LYS A 437 17.71 -15.08 -14.88
CA LYS A 437 17.47 -15.51 -16.28
C LYS A 437 16.07 -16.09 -16.47
N ILE A 438 15.63 -16.93 -15.53
CA ILE A 438 14.27 -17.50 -15.53
C ILE A 438 13.25 -16.37 -15.43
N ALA A 439 13.42 -15.47 -14.47
CA ALA A 439 12.50 -14.35 -14.26
C ALA A 439 12.42 -13.39 -15.47
N VAL A 440 13.55 -13.09 -16.11
CA VAL A 440 13.58 -12.26 -17.34
C VAL A 440 12.83 -12.95 -18.47
N ARG A 441 13.00 -14.27 -18.63
CA ARG A 441 12.27 -15.03 -19.66
C ARG A 441 10.77 -14.99 -19.40
N GLU A 442 10.34 -15.28 -18.18
CA GLU A 442 8.93 -15.23 -17.78
C GLU A 442 8.34 -13.84 -18.02
N MET A 443 9.05 -12.78 -17.63
CA MET A 443 8.59 -11.40 -17.85
C MET A 443 8.50 -11.03 -19.33
N LYS A 444 9.40 -11.55 -20.17
CA LYS A 444 9.34 -11.37 -21.63
C LYS A 444 8.20 -12.15 -22.26
N GLU A 445 7.91 -13.35 -21.77
CA GLU A 445 6.74 -14.13 -22.21
C GLU A 445 5.44 -13.40 -21.86
N VAL A 446 5.36 -12.86 -20.64
CA VAL A 446 4.26 -12.00 -20.17
C VAL A 446 4.13 -10.75 -21.06
N GLN A 447 5.22 -10.02 -21.28
CA GLN A 447 5.23 -8.85 -22.18
C GLN A 447 4.85 -9.22 -23.61
N PHE A 448 5.35 -10.34 -24.14
CA PHE A 448 5.02 -10.82 -25.47
C PHE A 448 3.54 -11.18 -25.57
N TYR A 449 3.01 -11.93 -24.61
CA TYR A 449 1.60 -12.27 -24.53
C TYR A 449 0.74 -11.00 -24.57
N TYR A 450 1.07 -10.00 -23.74
CA TYR A 450 0.31 -8.76 -23.69
C TYR A 450 0.44 -7.86 -24.93
N SER A 451 1.63 -7.77 -25.53
CA SER A 451 1.88 -6.97 -26.75
C SER A 451 1.35 -7.64 -28.01
N ALA A 452 1.46 -8.97 -28.13
CA ALA A 452 0.87 -9.75 -29.22
C ALA A 452 -0.65 -9.64 -29.19
N SER A 453 -1.27 -9.68 -28.00
CA SER A 453 -2.70 -9.42 -27.82
C SER A 453 -3.12 -8.07 -28.41
N GLU A 454 -2.38 -7.01 -28.10
CA GLU A 454 -2.70 -5.65 -28.51
C GLU A 454 -2.48 -5.43 -30.02
N SER A 455 -1.40 -5.96 -30.57
CA SER A 455 -1.13 -5.92 -32.02
C SER A 455 -2.17 -6.71 -32.82
N LEU A 456 -2.54 -7.90 -32.35
CA LEU A 456 -3.58 -8.72 -32.99
C LEU A 456 -4.94 -8.01 -32.97
N LEU A 457 -5.27 -7.32 -31.87
CA LEU A 457 -6.49 -6.52 -31.73
C LEU A 457 -6.52 -5.29 -32.66
N GLN A 458 -5.37 -4.64 -32.87
CA GLN A 458 -5.25 -3.50 -33.78
C GLN A 458 -5.29 -3.94 -35.25
N ASP A 459 -4.56 -5.00 -35.61
CA ASP A 459 -4.46 -5.49 -37.00
C ASP A 459 -5.78 -6.11 -37.48
N LEU A 460 -6.52 -6.80 -36.61
CA LEU A 460 -7.80 -7.42 -36.96
C LEU A 460 -9.02 -6.48 -36.75
N VAL A 461 -8.82 -5.22 -36.35
CA VAL A 461 -9.90 -4.26 -36.01
C VAL A 461 -10.87 -4.83 -34.94
N LEU A 462 -10.37 -5.75 -34.11
CA LEU A 462 -11.17 -6.50 -33.13
C LEU A 462 -11.54 -5.70 -31.89
N GLN A 463 -10.96 -4.51 -31.70
CA GLN A 463 -11.43 -3.56 -30.68
C GLN A 463 -12.93 -3.23 -30.83
N LYS A 464 -13.51 -3.33 -32.04
CA LYS A 464 -14.96 -3.18 -32.26
C LYS A 464 -15.80 -4.36 -31.76
N TYR A 465 -15.18 -5.53 -31.57
CA TYR A 465 -15.84 -6.77 -31.15
C TYR A 465 -15.45 -7.17 -29.72
N ALA A 466 -14.74 -6.30 -28.99
CA ALA A 466 -14.41 -6.45 -27.58
C ALA A 466 -15.64 -6.84 -26.73
N ASP A 467 -16.80 -6.22 -27.01
CA ASP A 467 -18.08 -6.52 -26.36
C ASP A 467 -18.59 -7.94 -26.67
N VAL A 468 -18.27 -8.48 -27.85
CA VAL A 468 -18.68 -9.82 -28.30
C VAL A 468 -17.77 -10.88 -27.66
N PHE A 469 -16.45 -10.66 -27.66
CA PHE A 469 -15.51 -11.61 -27.04
C PHE A 469 -15.77 -11.83 -25.55
N ALA A 470 -16.00 -10.75 -24.80
CA ALA A 470 -16.33 -10.86 -23.38
C ALA A 470 -17.71 -11.50 -23.14
N LYS A 471 -18.69 -11.22 -24.00
CA LYS A 471 -20.01 -11.88 -23.92
C LYS A 471 -19.90 -13.39 -24.14
N HIS A 472 -18.96 -13.83 -24.96
CA HIS A 472 -18.77 -15.23 -25.32
C HIS A 472 -17.62 -15.93 -24.58
N ASN A 473 -16.95 -15.23 -23.65
CA ASN A 473 -15.88 -15.76 -22.79
C ASN A 473 -14.74 -16.42 -23.59
N ILE A 474 -14.40 -15.83 -24.74
CA ILE A 474 -13.39 -16.38 -25.66
C ILE A 474 -12.00 -16.03 -25.14
N SER A 475 -11.28 -17.05 -24.67
CA SER A 475 -9.89 -16.93 -24.22
C SER A 475 -8.96 -16.60 -25.39
N ILE A 476 -7.94 -15.80 -25.13
CA ILE A 476 -6.91 -15.43 -26.10
C ILE A 476 -6.10 -16.62 -26.61
N ASP A 477 -6.02 -17.72 -25.84
CA ASP A 477 -5.39 -18.96 -26.31
C ASP A 477 -6.13 -19.57 -27.51
N SER A 478 -7.38 -19.14 -27.71
CA SER A 478 -8.23 -19.52 -28.84
C SER A 478 -8.02 -18.62 -30.06
N LEU A 479 -7.44 -17.42 -29.91
CA LEU A 479 -7.26 -16.46 -31.01
C LEU A 479 -6.33 -16.98 -32.12
N PRO A 480 -5.19 -17.64 -31.83
CA PRO A 480 -4.37 -18.26 -32.87
C PRO A 480 -5.06 -19.41 -33.61
N LEU A 481 -6.16 -19.94 -33.06
CA LEU A 481 -6.93 -21.07 -33.59
C LEU A 481 -8.16 -20.63 -34.38
N LEU A 482 -8.53 -19.35 -34.33
CA LEU A 482 -9.65 -18.79 -35.08
C LEU A 482 -9.18 -18.44 -36.49
N ASP A 483 -9.65 -19.19 -37.48
CA ASP A 483 -9.56 -18.81 -38.89
C ASP A 483 -10.67 -17.80 -39.26
N ASP A 484 -10.59 -17.20 -40.46
CA ASP A 484 -11.58 -16.23 -40.95
C ASP A 484 -13.03 -16.77 -40.87
N SER A 485 -13.21 -18.10 -40.92
CA SER A 485 -14.50 -18.77 -40.72
C SER A 485 -14.96 -18.81 -39.26
N GLY A 486 -14.06 -19.08 -38.31
CA GLY A 486 -14.37 -19.09 -36.87
C GLY A 486 -14.72 -17.72 -36.31
N LEU A 487 -14.16 -16.65 -36.90
CA LEU A 487 -14.48 -15.25 -36.56
C LEU A 487 -15.87 -14.80 -37.06
N LEU A 488 -16.46 -15.49 -38.03
CA LEU A 488 -17.80 -15.23 -38.56
C LEU A 488 -18.91 -16.01 -37.81
N GLU A 489 -18.55 -17.08 -37.10
CA GLU A 489 -19.49 -17.87 -36.28
C GLU A 489 -19.69 -17.33 -34.86
N VAL A 490 -18.71 -16.57 -34.33
CA VAL A 490 -18.81 -15.76 -33.11
C VAL A 490 -19.53 -14.45 -33.42
#